data_AF-A0AAE1D9P4-F1
#
_entry.id   AF-A0AAE1D9P4-F1
#
_cell.length_a   1.000
_cell.length_b   1.000
_cell.length_c   1.000
_cell.angle_alpha   90.00
_cell.angle_beta   90.00
_cell.angle_gamma   90.00
#
_symmetry.space_group_name_H-M   'P 1'
#
loop_
_entity.id
_entity.type
_entity.pdbx_description
1 polymer ?
#
loop_
_entity_poly.entity_id
_entity_poly.type
_entity_poly.pdbx_seq_one_letter_code
_entity_poly.pdbx_strand_id
1 'polypeptide(L)'
;MELEALKDALMKMSSYAYLYEDQPMASGVSTGPTDVDVDFHVKDTYHNPPGLHGHDFTLTAAEYKTLMNGTEIKVTTSYNLGHNHELTIYYNKSNQRYLIRTCDSLTRCWDAHSSVLEKVPT
;
A
#
# COMPACT_ATOMS: atom_id res chain seq x y z
N MET A 1 -9.07 7.83 -28.58
CA MET A 1 -8.95 6.38 -28.30
C MET A 1 -7.48 6.01 -28.02
N GLU A 2 -6.51 6.60 -28.71
CA GLU A 2 -5.07 6.39 -28.50
C GLU A 2 -4.53 6.89 -27.14
N LEU A 3 -5.05 8.00 -26.61
CA LEU A 3 -4.56 8.62 -25.36
C LEU A 3 -4.87 7.77 -24.12
N GLU A 4 -6.07 7.16 -24.08
CA GLU A 4 -6.48 6.28 -22.98
C GLU A 4 -5.67 4.98 -22.99
N ALA A 5 -5.37 4.43 -24.17
CA ALA A 5 -4.51 3.24 -24.30
C ALA A 5 -3.06 3.52 -23.89
N LEU A 6 -2.53 4.71 -24.21
CA LEU A 6 -1.20 5.13 -23.77
C LEU A 6 -1.15 5.32 -22.25
N LYS A 7 -2.21 5.89 -21.67
CA LYS A 7 -2.34 6.07 -20.22
C LYS A 7 -2.45 4.72 -19.51
N ASP A 8 -3.24 3.78 -20.01
CA ASP A 8 -3.34 2.43 -19.46
C ASP A 8 -2.01 1.66 -19.55
N ALA A 9 -1.27 1.82 -20.66
CA ALA A 9 0.05 1.23 -20.79
C ALA A 9 1.05 1.84 -19.81
N LEU A 10 1.02 3.16 -19.61
CA LEU A 10 1.90 3.88 -18.71
C LEU A 10 1.58 3.57 -17.23
N MET A 11 0.29 3.44 -16.89
CA MET A 11 -0.16 3.00 -15.57
C MET A 11 0.24 1.55 -15.28
N LYS A 12 0.13 0.66 -16.28
CA LYS A 12 0.63 -0.72 -16.17
C LYS A 12 2.15 -0.77 -15.99
N MET A 13 2.90 0.06 -16.72
CA MET A 13 4.35 0.14 -16.54
C MET A 13 4.73 0.69 -15.16
N SER A 14 3.99 1.68 -14.64
CA SER A 14 4.14 2.19 -13.27
C SER A 14 3.83 1.10 -12.23
N SER A 15 2.74 0.34 -12.41
CA SER A 15 2.38 -0.75 -11.50
C SER A 15 3.37 -1.91 -11.55
N TYR A 16 4.13 -2.07 -12.64
CA TYR A 16 5.21 -3.06 -12.72
C TYR A 16 6.60 -2.48 -12.44
N ALA A 17 6.72 -1.18 -12.12
CA ALA A 17 8.02 -0.56 -11.87
C ALA A 17 8.79 -1.27 -10.74
N TYR A 18 8.08 -1.75 -9.71
CA TYR A 18 8.66 -2.55 -8.63
C TYR A 18 9.21 -3.92 -9.07
N LEU A 19 8.80 -4.45 -10.22
CA LEU A 19 9.36 -5.68 -10.81
C LEU A 19 10.65 -5.44 -11.61
N TYR A 20 10.96 -4.17 -11.92
CA TYR A 20 12.12 -3.77 -12.72
C TYR A 20 13.23 -3.10 -11.87
N GLU A 21 13.05 -2.97 -10.56
CA GLU A 21 14.17 -2.69 -9.66
C GLU A 21 15.04 -3.95 -9.53
N ASP A 22 16.21 -3.92 -10.16
CA ASP A 22 17.24 -4.96 -10.02
C ASP A 22 17.66 -5.05 -8.54
N GLN A 23 17.24 -6.10 -7.85
CA GLN A 23 17.65 -6.39 -6.48
C GLN A 23 19.12 -6.81 -6.42
N PRO A 24 19.99 -6.18 -5.61
CA PRO A 24 21.12 -6.89 -5.05
C PRO A 24 20.58 -7.80 -3.95
N MET A 25 20.72 -9.11 -4.14
CA MET A 25 20.37 -10.12 -3.13
C MET A 25 20.98 -9.78 -1.77
N ALA A 26 20.14 -9.54 -0.76
CA ALA A 26 20.55 -9.61 0.64
C ALA A 26 19.46 -10.29 1.46
N SER A 27 19.66 -11.59 1.66
CA SER A 27 18.98 -12.39 2.68
C SER A 27 19.09 -11.72 4.05
N GLY A 28 17.95 -11.40 4.66
CA GLY A 28 17.91 -10.97 6.05
C GLY A 28 16.51 -10.55 6.47
N VAL A 29 15.82 -11.39 7.25
CA VAL A 29 14.60 -11.00 7.95
C VAL A 29 14.98 -9.88 8.94
N SER A 30 14.71 -8.62 8.56
CA SER A 30 14.87 -7.47 9.43
C SER A 30 13.61 -7.30 10.28
N THR A 31 13.71 -7.69 11.55
CA THR A 31 12.65 -7.53 12.57
C THR A 31 12.84 -6.29 13.45
N GLY A 32 13.74 -5.37 13.06
CA GLY A 32 13.97 -4.10 13.75
C GLY A 32 13.16 -2.93 13.17
N PRO A 33 12.93 -1.84 13.94
CA PRO A 33 12.45 -0.59 13.36
C PRO A 33 13.48 -0.12 12.33
N THR A 34 13.05 0.02 11.09
CA THR A 34 13.89 0.52 10.02
C THR A 34 14.19 2.00 10.29
N ASP A 35 15.46 2.39 10.12
CA ASP A 35 15.85 3.81 10.03
C ASP A 35 15.62 4.38 8.62
N VAL A 36 15.01 3.56 7.75
CA VAL A 36 14.59 3.92 6.40
C VAL A 36 13.06 3.91 6.32
N ASP A 37 12.56 4.68 5.36
CA ASP A 37 11.15 4.72 5.00
C ASP A 37 10.67 3.34 4.54
N VAL A 38 9.38 3.09 4.68
CA VAL A 38 8.76 1.79 4.46
C VAL A 38 7.57 1.93 3.54
N ASP A 39 7.62 1.20 2.43
CA ASP A 39 6.53 1.15 1.46
C ASP A 39 5.51 0.06 1.80
N PHE A 40 4.26 0.38 1.54
CA PHE A 40 3.12 -0.51 1.72
C PHE A 40 2.28 -0.57 0.46
N HIS A 41 1.80 -1.77 0.17
CA HIS A 41 0.85 -2.07 -0.87
C HIS A 41 -0.51 -2.46 -0.27
N VAL A 42 -1.56 -1.80 -0.75
CA VAL A 42 -2.96 -2.18 -0.55
C VAL A 42 -3.29 -3.24 -1.58
N LYS A 43 -3.57 -4.46 -1.12
CA LYS A 43 -3.80 -5.63 -1.99
C LYS A 43 -4.79 -5.33 -3.11
N ASP A 44 -4.43 -5.76 -4.31
CA ASP A 44 -5.28 -5.68 -5.49
C ASP A 44 -6.71 -6.21 -5.26
N THR A 45 -7.68 -5.48 -5.81
CA THR A 45 -9.09 -5.87 -5.91
C THR A 45 -9.49 -5.97 -7.37
N TYR A 46 -10.43 -6.85 -7.68
CA TYR A 46 -11.04 -6.99 -9.02
C TYR A 46 -12.45 -6.39 -9.06
N HIS A 47 -12.87 -5.68 -8.01
CA HIS A 47 -14.21 -5.12 -7.90
C HIS A 47 -14.46 -4.07 -9.00
N ASN A 48 -15.64 -4.15 -9.64
CA ASN A 48 -16.01 -3.28 -10.74
C ASN A 48 -17.36 -2.60 -10.47
N PRO A 49 -17.47 -1.26 -10.55
CA PRO A 49 -16.39 -0.30 -10.82
C PRO A 49 -15.33 -0.25 -9.69
N PRO A 50 -14.04 0.02 -9.98
CA PRO A 50 -13.47 0.42 -11.28
C PRO A 50 -12.73 -0.69 -12.07
N GLY A 51 -12.58 -1.90 -11.53
CA GLY A 51 -11.85 -3.00 -12.16
C GLY A 51 -10.61 -3.41 -11.37
N LEU A 52 -9.65 -4.08 -12.02
CA LEU A 52 -8.42 -4.53 -11.37
C LEU A 52 -7.51 -3.34 -11.01
N HIS A 53 -7.28 -3.11 -9.72
CA HIS A 53 -6.34 -2.10 -9.21
C HIS A 53 -5.90 -2.38 -7.78
N GLY A 54 -4.82 -1.70 -7.39
CA GLY A 54 -4.24 -1.62 -6.06
C GLY A 54 -3.78 -0.18 -5.77
N HIS A 55 -3.32 0.06 -4.55
CA HIS A 55 -2.74 1.35 -4.16
C HIS A 55 -1.50 1.19 -3.29
N ASP A 56 -0.68 2.23 -3.24
CA ASP A 56 0.56 2.23 -2.46
C ASP A 56 0.65 3.46 -1.58
N PHE A 57 1.45 3.39 -0.52
CA PHE A 57 1.85 4.55 0.26
C PHE A 57 3.16 4.27 1.00
N THR A 58 3.86 5.34 1.36
CA THR A 58 5.12 5.27 2.10
C THR A 58 4.90 5.82 3.50
N LEU A 59 5.41 5.12 4.50
CA LEU A 59 5.59 5.66 5.84
C LEU A 59 7.03 6.10 6.01
N THR A 60 7.24 7.28 6.58
CA THR A 60 8.57 7.66 7.04
C THR A 60 9.06 6.69 8.12
N ALA A 61 10.39 6.58 8.30
CA ALA A 61 10.97 5.77 9.38
C ALA A 61 10.38 6.11 10.76
N ALA A 62 10.08 7.38 11.03
CA ALA A 62 9.47 7.84 12.28
C ALA A 62 8.00 7.38 12.41
N GLU A 63 7.20 7.53 11.37
CA GLU A 63 5.81 7.07 11.36
C GLU A 63 5.72 5.56 11.51
N TYR A 64 6.57 4.81 10.81
CA TYR A 64 6.65 3.36 10.95
C TYR A 64 6.99 2.96 12.40
N LYS A 65 7.94 3.63 13.05
CA LYS A 65 8.21 3.41 14.49
C LYS A 65 6.98 3.66 15.37
N THR A 66 6.24 4.74 15.13
CA THR A 66 5.01 5.03 15.89
C THR A 66 3.90 4.00 15.64
N LEU A 67 3.75 3.52 14.40
CA LEU A 67 2.83 2.46 14.02
C LEU A 67 3.16 1.16 14.78
N MET A 68 4.44 0.76 14.79
CA MET A 68 4.91 -0.44 15.49
C MET A 68 4.75 -0.34 17.01
N ASN A 69 4.77 0.87 17.57
CA ASN A 69 4.46 1.11 18.97
C ASN A 69 2.96 0.94 19.30
N GLY A 70 2.10 0.84 18.29
CA GLY A 70 0.65 0.64 18.43
C GLY A 70 -0.16 1.91 18.21
N THR A 71 0.46 2.99 17.73
CA THR A 71 -0.24 4.22 17.34
C THR A 71 -0.88 4.02 15.98
N GLU A 72 -2.08 4.56 15.80
CA GLU A 72 -2.75 4.55 14.50
C GLU A 72 -2.22 5.70 13.64
N ILE A 73 -1.99 5.43 12.36
CA ILE A 73 -1.46 6.42 11.43
C ILE A 73 -2.49 6.64 10.34
N LYS A 74 -2.70 7.89 9.97
CA LYS A 74 -3.53 8.28 8.84
C LYS A 74 -2.64 8.51 7.63
N VAL A 75 -2.96 7.88 6.51
CA VAL A 75 -2.22 7.99 5.24
C VAL A 75 -3.18 8.26 4.08
N THR A 76 -2.66 8.85 3.01
CA THR A 76 -3.35 8.94 1.74
C THR A 76 -2.62 8.05 0.74
N THR A 77 -3.37 7.18 0.05
CA THR A 77 -2.79 6.27 -0.92
C THR A 77 -2.49 6.94 -2.25
N SER A 78 -1.69 6.28 -3.08
CA SER A 78 -1.42 6.66 -4.46
C SER A 78 -2.72 6.74 -5.28
N TYR A 79 -2.74 7.60 -6.30
CA TYR A 79 -3.88 7.73 -7.20
C TYR A 79 -3.82 6.65 -8.28
N ASN A 80 -4.82 5.76 -8.32
CA ASN A 80 -4.94 4.70 -9.31
C ASN A 80 -6.41 4.53 -9.74
N LEU A 81 -6.63 4.19 -11.02
CA LEU A 81 -7.96 4.08 -11.65
C LEU A 81 -8.98 5.14 -11.20
N GLY A 82 -8.55 6.40 -11.18
CA GLY A 82 -9.46 7.52 -10.97
C GLY A 82 -9.71 7.94 -9.51
N HIS A 83 -9.08 7.29 -8.53
CA HIS A 83 -9.29 7.62 -7.11
C HIS A 83 -8.08 7.29 -6.23
N ASN A 84 -8.17 7.67 -4.97
CA ASN A 84 -7.27 7.31 -3.86
C ASN A 84 -8.10 7.15 -2.58
N HIS A 85 -7.47 6.68 -1.51
CA HIS A 85 -8.11 6.52 -0.21
C HIS A 85 -7.39 7.27 0.89
N GLU A 86 -8.15 7.77 1.87
CA GLU A 86 -7.65 8.10 3.20
C GLU A 86 -7.80 6.87 4.11
N LEU A 87 -6.68 6.29 4.53
CA LEU A 87 -6.64 5.12 5.40
C LEU A 87 -6.23 5.51 6.82
N THR A 88 -6.90 4.93 7.82
CA THR A 88 -6.35 4.84 9.19
C THR A 88 -5.82 3.42 9.36
N ILE A 89 -4.52 3.28 9.60
CA ILE A 89 -3.83 2.00 9.67
C ILE A 89 -3.29 1.75 11.08
N TYR A 90 -3.13 0.48 11.44
CA TYR A 90 -2.55 0.07 12.70
C TYR A 90 -1.83 -1.27 12.57
N TYR A 91 -0.87 -1.52 13.46
CA TYR A 91 -0.20 -2.81 13.57
C TYR A 91 -0.83 -3.66 14.68
N ASN A 92 -1.37 -4.82 14.31
CA ASN A 92 -1.90 -5.79 15.26
C ASN A 92 -0.78 -6.73 15.72
N LYS A 93 -0.30 -6.53 16.95
CA LYS A 93 0.79 -7.32 17.56
C LYS A 93 0.42 -8.80 17.77
N SER A 94 -0.85 -9.13 17.98
CA SER A 94 -1.26 -10.51 18.29
C SER A 94 -1.16 -11.47 17.11
N ASN A 95 -1.36 -10.97 15.88
CA ASN A 95 -1.25 -11.77 14.66
C ASN A 95 -0.18 -11.26 13.68
N GLN A 96 0.61 -10.27 14.10
CA GLN A 96 1.72 -9.67 13.35
C GLN A 96 1.29 -9.15 11.96
N ARG A 97 0.13 -8.48 11.89
CA ARG A 97 -0.41 -7.94 10.63
C ARG A 97 -0.56 -6.42 10.66
N TYR A 98 -0.30 -5.81 9.52
CA TYR A 98 -0.66 -4.43 9.22
C TYR A 98 -2.09 -4.40 8.71
N LEU A 99 -2.94 -3.60 9.34
CA LEU A 99 -4.37 -3.61 9.09
C LEU A 99 -4.90 -2.20 8.87
N ILE A 100 -5.88 -2.09 7.98
CA ILE A 100 -6.71 -0.91 7.77
C ILE A 100 -7.84 -0.95 8.81
N ARG A 101 -7.94 0.10 9.64
CA ARG A 101 -9.08 0.32 10.55
C ARG A 101 -10.23 0.99 9.83
N THR A 102 -9.95 2.06 9.10
CA THR A 102 -10.93 2.79 8.30
C THR A 102 -10.36 3.16 6.94
N CYS A 103 -11.25 3.24 5.96
CA CYS A 103 -10.99 3.61 4.59
C CYS A 103 -12.07 4.65 4.19
N ASP A 104 -11.67 5.88 3.91
CA ASP A 104 -12.57 7.01 3.66
C ASP A 104 -13.64 7.17 4.75
N SER A 105 -13.22 7.08 6.01
CA SER A 105 -14.08 7.07 7.21
C SER A 105 -15.05 5.89 7.33
N LEU A 106 -15.00 4.90 6.43
CA LEU A 106 -15.78 3.67 6.48
C LEU A 106 -14.96 2.52 7.07
N THR A 107 -15.61 1.52 7.66
CA THR A 107 -14.91 0.32 8.20
C THR A 107 -14.47 -0.66 7.11
N ARG A 108 -14.92 -0.45 5.87
CA ARG A 108 -14.53 -1.19 4.67
C ARG A 108 -14.40 -0.22 3.53
N CYS A 109 -13.39 -0.40 2.68
CA CYS A 109 -13.27 0.39 1.46
C CYS A 109 -14.46 0.13 0.53
N TRP A 110 -14.94 1.18 -0.13
CA TRP A 110 -16.11 1.13 -1.01
C TRP A 110 -15.83 0.37 -2.32
N ASP A 111 -14.56 0.21 -2.69
CA ASP A 111 -14.06 -0.56 -3.83
C ASP A 111 -13.60 -1.99 -3.46
N ALA A 112 -13.93 -2.42 -2.24
CA ALA A 112 -13.71 -3.76 -1.72
C ALA A 112 -12.24 -4.21 -1.59
N HIS A 113 -11.29 -3.28 -1.37
CA HIS A 113 -9.95 -3.65 -0.94
C HIS A 113 -9.94 -4.47 0.36
N SER A 114 -8.95 -5.38 0.46
CA SER A 114 -8.69 -6.12 1.69
C SER A 114 -8.26 -5.17 2.80
N SER A 115 -8.64 -5.47 4.05
CA SER A 115 -8.13 -4.73 5.21
C SER A 115 -6.70 -5.10 5.59
N VAL A 116 -6.08 -6.08 4.93
CA VAL A 116 -4.69 -6.49 5.19
C VAL A 116 -3.76 -5.79 4.22
N LEU A 117 -2.75 -5.10 4.78
CA LEU A 117 -1.70 -4.43 4.03
C LEU A 117 -0.49 -5.33 3.88
N GLU A 118 0.22 -5.17 2.76
CA GLU A 118 1.49 -5.83 2.51
C GLU A 118 2.62 -4.83 2.61
N LYS A 119 3.61 -5.10 3.45
CA LYS A 119 4.84 -4.32 3.45
C LYS A 119 5.66 -4.74 2.22
N VAL A 120 6.07 -3.78 1.40
CA VAL A 120 6.93 -4.05 0.26
C VAL A 120 8.34 -4.36 0.78
N PRO A 121 8.97 -5.47 0.36
CA PRO A 121 10.35 -5.77 0.75
C PRO A 121 11.29 -4.67 0.24
N THR A 122 12.06 -4.08 1.15
CA THR A 122 13.22 -3.22 0.85
C THR A 122 14.44 -4.05 0.50
#